data_AF-A0AAD5USH2-F1
#
_entry.id   AF-A0AAD5USH2-F1
#
_cell.length_a   1.000
_cell.length_b   1.000
_cell.length_c   1.000
_cell.angle_alpha   90.00
_cell.angle_beta   90.00
_cell.angle_gamma   90.00
#
_symmetry.space_group_name_H-M   'P 1'
#
loop_
_entity.id
_entity.type
_entity.pdbx_description
1 polymer ?
#
loop_
_entity_poly.entity_id
_entity_poly.type
_entity_poly.pdbx_seq_one_letter_code
_entity_poly.pdbx_strand_id
1 'polypeptide(L)'
;MYHLYTLHPEPDFEEGDLSRRGHFRAWVVSQTLINHGPKYFQKFKATLPHPKPIEAIPITKLQFTPFRAMDHNQSKVSGNIDAVVDMLAQAAVGDPSKLTESDLVDIREHIVIVNGDMGAFEKLLSAVERRAQEMDPVSRLQFIVFVIGLFHLKMAAADAIWRILVEPQNARKDPSSFMKILSKLHPKDSSKLVSGAKFRQQHESISHVGNLLRLDAWRTQVRKITRHQSLDEWAESKPSMDDIQNIAGSIVQNFIEGDGINIFELQNQPTDRRDQTLENAMRTHNYILLYEELTYALNAGDIGRVETLFIPWIQIFRSCGKHKYGNNMLRFMHSLYQVYPERLR
;
A
#
# COMPACT_ATOMS: atom_id res chain seq x y z
N MET A 1 -5.18 15.11 -22.95
CA MET A 1 -5.67 13.84 -22.39
C MET A 1 -4.70 13.46 -21.28
N TYR A 2 -5.08 13.60 -20.00
CA TYR A 2 -4.21 13.26 -18.88
C TYR A 2 -4.09 11.73 -18.80
N HIS A 3 -2.88 11.21 -18.87
CA HIS A 3 -2.66 9.78 -18.68
C HIS A 3 -2.65 9.45 -17.19
N LEU A 4 -3.19 8.28 -16.79
CA LEU A 4 -3.24 7.90 -15.38
C LEU A 4 -1.85 7.82 -14.71
N TYR A 5 -0.79 7.59 -15.47
CA TYR A 5 0.58 7.58 -14.97
C TYR A 5 1.17 8.98 -14.74
N THR A 6 0.46 10.06 -15.11
CA THR A 6 0.90 11.45 -14.92
C THR A 6 0.10 12.20 -13.85
N LEU A 7 -0.72 11.51 -13.05
CA LEU A 7 -1.60 12.16 -12.06
C LEU A 7 -0.82 12.79 -10.90
N HIS A 8 0.27 12.16 -10.49
CA HIS A 8 1.14 12.64 -9.43
C HIS A 8 2.57 12.74 -9.94
N PRO A 9 2.85 13.71 -10.86
CA PRO A 9 4.17 13.82 -11.45
C PRO A 9 5.22 13.90 -10.35
N GLU A 10 6.33 13.23 -10.59
CA GLU A 10 7.47 13.38 -9.72
C GLU A 10 8.00 14.81 -9.86
N PRO A 11 8.22 15.55 -8.76
CA PRO A 11 8.84 16.86 -8.85
C PRO A 11 10.22 16.73 -9.50
N ASP A 12 10.65 17.76 -10.25
CA ASP A 12 12.03 17.80 -10.73
C ASP A 12 13.00 17.78 -9.53
N PHE A 13 14.02 16.94 -9.61
CA PHE A 13 15.09 16.84 -8.61
C PHE A 13 16.45 16.81 -9.31
N GLU A 14 17.48 17.32 -8.63
CA GLU A 14 18.83 17.40 -9.18
C GLU A 14 19.46 16.01 -9.32
N GLU A 15 20.41 15.85 -10.24
CA GLU A 15 21.15 14.61 -10.38
C GLU A 15 21.89 14.28 -9.07
N GLY A 16 21.63 13.09 -8.52
CA GLY A 16 22.15 12.67 -7.21
C GLY A 16 21.27 13.04 -6.01
N ASP A 17 20.16 13.75 -6.19
CA ASP A 17 19.13 13.88 -5.15
C ASP A 17 18.15 12.69 -5.19
N LEU A 18 17.40 12.51 -4.11
CA LEU A 18 16.39 11.46 -4.01
C LEU A 18 15.08 11.89 -4.65
N SER A 19 14.38 10.93 -5.23
CA SER A 19 12.97 11.13 -5.57
C SER A 19 12.14 11.45 -4.31
N ARG A 20 10.93 11.98 -4.44
CA ARG A 20 9.93 12.12 -3.35
C ARG A 20 9.69 10.79 -2.64
N ARG A 21 9.64 9.68 -3.39
CA ARG A 21 9.57 8.33 -2.81
C ARG A 21 10.90 7.95 -2.13
N GLY A 22 12.02 8.35 -2.70
CA GLY A 22 13.37 8.19 -2.15
C GLY A 22 13.52 8.87 -0.80
N HIS A 23 13.05 10.10 -0.64
CA HIS A 23 13.02 10.81 0.65
C HIS A 23 12.15 10.08 1.68
N PHE A 24 11.00 9.54 1.28
CA PHE A 24 10.20 8.69 2.18
C PHE A 24 10.96 7.43 2.60
N ARG A 25 11.62 6.76 1.66
CA ARG A 25 12.44 5.58 1.92
C ARG A 25 13.61 5.90 2.85
N ALA A 26 14.29 7.03 2.65
CA ALA A 26 15.36 7.50 3.51
C ALA A 26 14.85 7.76 4.92
N TRP A 27 13.67 8.37 5.05
CA TRP A 27 13.00 8.54 6.33
C TRP A 27 12.71 7.20 7.04
N VAL A 28 12.19 6.19 6.34
CA VAL A 28 11.97 4.84 6.92
C VAL A 28 13.29 4.20 7.35
N VAL A 29 14.35 4.37 6.55
CA VAL A 29 15.70 3.87 6.85
C VAL A 29 16.27 4.55 8.10
N SER A 30 16.19 5.88 8.22
CA SER A 30 16.57 6.62 9.43
C SER A 30 15.74 6.22 10.64
N GLN A 31 14.42 6.12 10.49
CA GLN A 31 13.51 5.70 11.55
C GLN A 31 13.85 4.30 12.06
N THR A 32 14.25 3.38 11.17
CA THR A 32 14.67 2.03 11.54
C THR A 32 15.89 2.05 12.45
N LEU A 33 16.94 2.81 12.09
CA LEU A 33 18.14 2.96 12.92
C LEU A 33 17.81 3.59 14.27
N ILE A 34 17.00 4.65 14.28
CA ILE A 34 16.63 5.39 15.50
C ILE A 34 15.85 4.50 16.47
N ASN A 35 14.95 3.65 15.98
CA ASN A 35 14.11 2.80 16.82
C ASN A 35 14.77 1.48 17.22
N HIS A 36 15.61 0.91 16.34
CA HIS A 36 16.10 -0.47 16.49
C HIS A 36 17.62 -0.61 16.50
N GLY A 37 18.36 0.46 16.23
CA GLY A 37 19.81 0.50 16.35
C GLY A 37 20.29 0.72 17.79
N PRO A 38 21.60 0.97 17.97
CA PRO A 38 22.19 1.30 19.27
C PRO A 38 21.45 2.42 20.01
N LYS A 39 21.41 2.34 21.35
CA LYS A 39 20.62 3.23 22.21
C LYS A 39 20.90 4.72 21.98
N TYR A 40 22.12 5.07 21.57
CA TYR A 40 22.51 6.45 21.21
C TYR A 40 21.52 7.10 20.22
N PHE A 41 21.07 6.37 19.20
CA PHE A 41 20.25 6.94 18.13
C PHE A 41 18.83 7.30 18.58
N GLN A 42 18.33 6.71 19.67
CA GLN A 42 16.97 6.95 20.17
C GLN A 42 16.72 8.41 20.55
N LYS A 43 17.78 9.17 20.89
CA LYS A 43 17.67 10.61 21.20
C LYS A 43 17.11 11.44 20.04
N PHE A 44 17.26 10.96 18.80
CA PHE A 44 16.79 11.62 17.59
C PHE A 44 15.31 11.36 17.28
N LYS A 45 14.63 10.49 18.06
CA LYS A 45 13.22 10.13 17.81
C LYS A 45 12.28 11.33 17.81
N ALA A 46 12.52 12.30 18.69
CA ALA A 46 11.71 13.51 18.80
C ALA A 46 12.02 14.56 17.72
N THR A 47 13.20 14.48 17.08
CA THR A 47 13.67 15.47 16.11
C THR A 47 13.65 14.96 14.67
N LEU A 48 13.34 13.68 14.44
CA LEU A 48 13.16 13.13 13.10
C LEU A 48 11.89 13.74 12.48
N PRO A 49 12.01 14.57 11.43
CA PRO A 49 10.84 15.17 10.79
C PRO A 49 9.96 14.09 10.16
N HIS A 50 8.64 14.32 10.15
CA HIS A 50 7.73 13.46 9.39
C HIS A 50 7.94 13.67 7.87
N PRO A 51 7.68 12.65 7.05
CA PRO A 51 7.63 12.80 5.60
C PRO A 51 6.67 13.94 5.22
N LYS A 52 7.08 14.77 4.26
CA LYS A 52 6.22 15.81 3.71
C LYS A 52 4.98 15.14 3.07
N PRO A 53 3.74 15.51 3.45
CA PRO A 53 2.56 14.95 2.81
C PRO A 53 2.49 15.42 1.36
N ILE A 54 1.90 14.59 0.49
CA ILE A 54 1.59 14.99 -0.89
C ILE A 54 0.25 15.72 -0.89
N GLU A 55 -0.78 15.06 -0.38
CA GLU A 55 -2.11 15.62 -0.22
C GLU A 55 -2.76 14.95 0.98
N ALA A 56 -2.81 15.65 2.12
CA ALA A 56 -3.41 15.13 3.34
C ALA A 56 -4.89 15.48 3.40
N ILE A 57 -5.72 14.48 3.72
CA ILE A 57 -7.14 14.71 4.02
C ILE A 57 -7.25 15.55 5.31
N PRO A 58 -8.20 16.51 5.36
CA PRO A 58 -8.44 17.27 6.58
C PRO A 58 -8.82 16.35 7.74
N ILE A 59 -8.21 16.58 8.91
CA ILE A 59 -8.60 15.88 10.14
C ILE A 59 -9.95 16.43 10.58
N THR A 60 -10.98 15.60 10.45
CA THR A 60 -12.33 15.92 10.90
C THR A 60 -12.89 14.79 11.75
N LYS A 61 -13.79 15.13 12.68
CA LYS A 61 -14.50 14.12 13.47
C LYS A 61 -15.50 13.43 12.57
N LEU A 62 -15.28 12.14 12.32
CA LEU A 62 -16.24 11.31 11.59
C LEU A 62 -17.53 11.17 12.40
N GLN A 63 -18.65 11.51 11.78
CA GLN A 63 -19.98 11.17 12.26
C GLN A 63 -20.47 9.94 11.49
N PHE A 64 -20.94 8.93 12.20
CA PHE A 64 -21.50 7.74 11.57
C PHE A 64 -22.72 7.27 12.35
N THR A 65 -23.71 6.79 11.62
CA THR A 65 -24.90 6.15 12.17
C THR A 65 -24.81 4.67 11.84
N PRO A 66 -24.69 3.77 12.83
CA PRO A 66 -24.68 2.34 12.55
C PRO A 66 -26.06 1.90 12.06
N PHE A 67 -26.10 1.15 10.97
CA PHE A 67 -27.31 0.45 10.57
C PHE A 67 -27.60 -0.73 11.50
N ARG A 68 -28.88 -1.11 11.58
CA ARG A 68 -29.31 -2.35 12.24
C ARG A 68 -28.77 -3.55 11.46
N ALA A 69 -28.65 -4.68 12.17
CA ALA A 69 -28.27 -5.94 11.53
C ALA A 69 -29.30 -6.32 10.45
N MET A 70 -28.82 -6.87 9.35
CA MET A 70 -29.62 -7.29 8.21
C MET A 70 -29.28 -8.75 7.87
N ASP A 71 -30.28 -9.55 7.52
CA ASP A 71 -30.10 -10.97 7.18
C ASP A 71 -30.10 -11.18 5.65
N HIS A 72 -29.07 -10.62 4.99
CA HIS A 72 -28.92 -10.68 3.53
C HIS A 72 -27.70 -11.51 3.14
N ASN A 73 -27.87 -12.45 2.20
CA ASN A 73 -26.76 -13.24 1.69
C ASN A 73 -25.93 -12.46 0.65
N GLN A 74 -24.94 -11.70 1.14
CA GLN A 74 -24.05 -10.87 0.33
C GLN A 74 -23.05 -11.66 -0.54
N SER A 75 -23.07 -13.00 -0.54
CA SER A 75 -22.34 -13.79 -1.55
C SER A 75 -23.03 -13.78 -2.93
N LYS A 76 -24.30 -13.37 -2.99
CA LYS A 76 -25.11 -13.30 -4.22
C LYS A 76 -25.32 -11.85 -4.66
N VAL A 77 -25.54 -11.65 -5.95
CA VAL A 77 -25.88 -10.32 -6.50
C VAL A 77 -27.19 -9.80 -5.90
N SER A 78 -28.23 -10.64 -5.81
CA SER A 78 -29.51 -10.27 -5.20
C SER A 78 -29.35 -9.83 -3.74
N GLY A 79 -28.61 -10.58 -2.93
CA GLY A 79 -28.40 -10.21 -1.52
C GLY A 79 -27.60 -8.93 -1.33
N ASN A 80 -26.76 -8.51 -2.28
CA ASN A 80 -26.14 -7.18 -2.24
C ASN A 80 -27.13 -6.08 -2.60
N ILE A 81 -28.05 -6.33 -3.55
CA ILE A 81 -29.14 -5.41 -3.88
C ILE A 81 -30.04 -5.22 -2.65
N ASP A 82 -30.47 -6.33 -2.04
CA ASP A 82 -31.34 -6.32 -0.87
C ASP A 82 -30.68 -5.57 0.31
N ALA A 83 -29.38 -5.77 0.53
CA ALA A 83 -28.62 -5.04 1.54
C ALA A 83 -28.56 -3.53 1.27
N VAL A 84 -28.34 -3.09 0.02
CA VAL A 84 -28.35 -1.66 -0.31
C VAL A 84 -29.73 -1.06 -0.12
N VAL A 85 -30.79 -1.74 -0.57
CA VAL A 85 -32.17 -1.28 -0.41
C VAL A 85 -32.54 -1.12 1.06
N ASP A 86 -32.17 -2.09 1.91
CA ASP A 86 -32.40 -2.05 3.35
C ASP A 86 -31.59 -0.92 4.03
N MET A 87 -30.32 -0.74 3.68
CA MET A 87 -29.52 0.40 4.17
C MET A 87 -30.15 1.75 3.82
N LEU A 88 -30.64 1.91 2.58
CA LEU A 88 -31.29 3.13 2.14
C LEU A 88 -32.61 3.38 2.88
N ALA A 89 -33.42 2.34 3.08
CA ALA A 89 -34.64 2.43 3.88
C ALA A 89 -34.34 2.84 5.33
N GLN A 90 -33.32 2.25 5.95
CA GLN A 90 -32.88 2.62 7.30
C GLN A 90 -32.34 4.06 7.39
N ALA A 91 -31.81 4.59 6.29
CA ALA A 91 -31.36 5.97 6.19
C ALA A 91 -32.47 6.97 5.81
N ALA A 92 -33.71 6.50 5.62
CA ALA A 92 -34.81 7.29 5.05
C ALA A 92 -34.43 7.96 3.71
N VAL A 93 -33.71 7.23 2.85
CA VAL A 93 -33.31 7.66 1.50
C VAL A 93 -33.98 6.76 0.47
N GLY A 94 -34.65 7.33 -0.54
CA GLY A 94 -35.36 6.51 -1.52
C GLY A 94 -36.07 7.29 -2.61
N ASP A 95 -36.93 6.60 -3.36
CA ASP A 95 -37.78 7.22 -4.38
C ASP A 95 -39.11 7.68 -3.74
N PRO A 96 -39.38 8.99 -3.67
CA PRO A 96 -40.60 9.51 -3.04
C PRO A 96 -41.87 9.12 -3.80
N SER A 97 -41.77 8.66 -5.06
CA SER A 97 -42.93 8.11 -5.76
C SER A 97 -43.32 6.71 -5.30
N LYS A 98 -42.43 6.01 -4.57
CA LYS A 98 -42.59 4.63 -4.13
C LYS A 98 -42.79 4.50 -2.61
N LEU A 99 -42.53 5.55 -1.83
CA LEU A 99 -42.61 5.56 -0.37
C LEU A 99 -43.39 6.80 0.11
N THR A 100 -44.24 6.63 1.12
CA THR A 100 -45.16 7.68 1.64
C THR A 100 -44.64 8.38 2.91
N GLU A 101 -43.37 8.22 3.27
CA GLU A 101 -42.81 8.83 4.49
C GLU A 101 -42.46 10.31 4.26
N SER A 102 -42.88 11.17 5.20
CA SER A 102 -42.72 12.64 5.11
C SER A 102 -41.27 13.11 5.17
N ASP A 103 -40.37 12.27 5.69
CA ASP A 103 -38.98 12.61 5.98
C ASP A 103 -38.00 11.94 5.00
N LEU A 104 -38.51 11.37 3.89
CA LEU A 104 -37.70 10.70 2.88
C LEU A 104 -36.85 11.68 2.06
N VAL A 105 -35.55 11.42 1.99
CA VAL A 105 -34.65 12.13 1.07
C VAL A 105 -34.72 11.49 -0.32
N ASP A 106 -35.06 12.28 -1.34
CA ASP A 106 -35.15 11.82 -2.73
C ASP A 106 -33.77 11.44 -3.29
N ILE A 107 -33.57 10.16 -3.58
CA ILE A 107 -32.29 9.63 -4.06
C ILE A 107 -31.99 9.97 -5.53
N ARG A 108 -32.98 10.39 -6.32
CA ARG A 108 -32.83 10.56 -7.78
C ARG A 108 -31.80 11.62 -8.17
N GLU A 109 -31.63 12.63 -7.32
CA GLU A 109 -30.67 13.73 -7.51
C GLU A 109 -29.37 13.53 -6.72
N HIS A 110 -29.18 12.36 -6.11
CA HIS A 110 -28.03 12.06 -5.26
C HIS A 110 -27.22 10.90 -5.80
N ILE A 111 -25.93 10.92 -5.44
CA ILE A 111 -25.07 9.75 -5.54
C ILE A 111 -24.84 9.17 -4.15
N VAL A 112 -24.70 7.86 -4.06
CA VAL A 112 -24.36 7.16 -2.81
C VAL A 112 -23.01 6.50 -3.00
N ILE A 113 -22.04 6.95 -2.21
CA ILE A 113 -20.72 6.36 -2.17
C ILE A 113 -20.78 5.08 -1.33
N VAL A 114 -20.53 3.94 -1.96
CA VAL A 114 -20.51 2.64 -1.29
C VAL A 114 -19.07 2.16 -1.18
N ASN A 115 -18.63 1.86 0.04
CA ASN A 115 -17.32 1.30 0.30
C ASN A 115 -17.46 -0.16 0.75
N GLY A 116 -16.55 -1.02 0.31
CA GLY A 116 -16.56 -2.41 0.71
C GLY A 116 -15.35 -3.20 0.25
N ASP A 117 -15.41 -4.51 0.45
CA ASP A 117 -14.43 -5.43 -0.07
C ASP A 117 -14.59 -5.69 -1.57
N MET A 118 -13.63 -6.43 -2.13
CA MET A 118 -13.63 -6.77 -3.54
C MET A 118 -14.85 -7.60 -3.97
N GLY A 119 -15.37 -8.44 -3.07
CA GLY A 119 -16.55 -9.25 -3.33
C GLY A 119 -17.79 -8.38 -3.49
N ALA A 120 -18.00 -7.46 -2.55
CA ALA A 120 -19.09 -6.49 -2.60
C ALA A 120 -19.02 -5.64 -3.88
N PHE A 121 -17.82 -5.18 -4.26
CA PHE A 121 -17.62 -4.43 -5.51
C PHE A 121 -18.11 -5.20 -6.74
N GLU A 122 -17.64 -6.44 -6.92
CA GLU A 122 -17.99 -7.25 -8.08
C GLU A 122 -19.50 -7.53 -8.15
N LYS A 123 -20.13 -7.77 -6.99
CA LYS A 123 -21.57 -8.03 -6.92
C LYS A 123 -22.41 -6.78 -7.18
N LEU A 124 -22.01 -5.62 -6.66
CA LEU A 124 -22.72 -4.37 -6.91
C LEU A 124 -22.56 -3.89 -8.35
N LEU A 125 -21.36 -4.03 -8.95
CA LEU A 125 -21.20 -3.77 -10.38
C LEU A 125 -22.08 -4.68 -11.23
N SER A 126 -22.11 -5.98 -10.90
CA SER A 126 -22.99 -6.94 -11.58
C SER A 126 -24.46 -6.59 -11.39
N ALA A 127 -24.84 -6.02 -10.24
CA ALA A 127 -26.20 -5.56 -9.97
C ALA A 127 -26.57 -4.39 -10.87
N VAL A 128 -25.74 -3.35 -10.94
CA VAL A 128 -25.94 -2.18 -11.81
C VAL A 128 -26.04 -2.61 -13.27
N GLU A 129 -25.16 -3.51 -13.73
CA GLU A 129 -25.18 -4.03 -15.10
C GLU A 129 -26.48 -4.80 -15.41
N ARG A 130 -26.90 -5.70 -14.53
CA ARG A 130 -28.14 -6.47 -14.71
C ARG A 130 -29.39 -5.59 -14.70
N ARG A 131 -29.36 -4.52 -13.91
CA ARG A 131 -30.48 -3.58 -13.79
C ARG A 131 -30.41 -2.45 -14.80
N ALA A 132 -29.44 -2.42 -15.71
CA ALA A 132 -29.28 -1.33 -16.67
C ALA A 132 -30.50 -1.12 -17.60
N GLN A 133 -31.34 -2.15 -17.78
CA GLN A 133 -32.55 -2.10 -18.61
C GLN A 133 -33.79 -1.60 -17.85
N GLU A 134 -33.69 -1.38 -16.54
CA GLU A 134 -34.83 -0.88 -15.75
C GLU A 134 -35.21 0.54 -16.20
N MET A 135 -36.51 0.85 -16.12
CA MET A 135 -37.06 2.09 -16.66
C MET A 135 -36.57 3.35 -15.92
N ASP A 136 -36.44 3.28 -14.60
CA ASP A 136 -36.08 4.44 -13.76
C ASP A 136 -34.65 4.35 -13.17
N PRO A 137 -33.97 5.49 -12.94
CA PRO A 137 -32.58 5.50 -12.44
C PRO A 137 -32.37 4.79 -11.09
N VAL A 138 -33.38 4.81 -10.22
CA VAL A 138 -33.31 4.19 -8.88
C VAL A 138 -33.34 2.68 -9.02
N SER A 139 -34.25 2.16 -9.85
CA SER A 139 -34.28 0.74 -10.21
C SER A 139 -33.00 0.33 -10.94
N ARG A 140 -32.38 1.18 -11.76
CA ARG A 140 -31.06 0.87 -12.35
C ARG A 140 -29.90 0.85 -11.36
N LEU A 141 -30.11 1.26 -10.09
CA LEU A 141 -29.06 1.49 -9.10
C LEU A 141 -28.00 2.48 -9.58
N GLN A 142 -28.39 3.41 -10.46
CA GLN A 142 -27.47 4.30 -11.17
C GLN A 142 -26.78 5.30 -10.23
N PHE A 143 -27.37 5.56 -9.06
CA PHE A 143 -26.83 6.43 -8.02
C PHE A 143 -25.61 5.85 -7.29
N ILE A 144 -25.33 4.54 -7.40
CA ILE A 144 -24.24 3.89 -6.66
C ILE A 144 -22.89 4.20 -7.29
N VAL A 145 -22.00 4.82 -6.51
CA VAL A 145 -20.58 4.97 -6.84
C VAL A 145 -19.79 4.13 -5.86
N PHE A 146 -19.17 3.04 -6.34
CA PHE A 146 -18.34 2.22 -5.46
C PHE A 146 -16.92 2.77 -5.35
N VAL A 147 -16.42 2.83 -4.12
CA VAL A 147 -15.06 3.24 -3.77
C VAL A 147 -14.33 2.07 -3.10
N ILE A 148 -13.06 1.88 -3.46
CA ILE A 148 -12.28 0.74 -3.00
C ILE A 148 -12.03 0.85 -1.50
N GLY A 149 -12.35 -0.21 -0.74
CA GLY A 149 -11.94 -0.33 0.65
C GLY A 149 -10.41 -0.38 0.78
N LEU A 150 -9.78 0.74 1.14
CA LEU A 150 -8.32 0.87 1.20
C LEU A 150 -7.66 -0.06 2.23
N PHE A 151 -8.39 -0.46 3.28
CA PHE A 151 -7.93 -1.51 4.19
C PHE A 151 -7.74 -2.84 3.47
N HIS A 152 -8.66 -3.22 2.58
CA HIS A 152 -8.53 -4.44 1.77
C HIS A 152 -7.45 -4.33 0.71
N LEU A 153 -7.20 -3.11 0.18
CA LEU A 153 -6.01 -2.86 -0.63
C LEU A 153 -4.72 -3.18 0.17
N LYS A 154 -4.60 -2.70 1.41
CA LYS A 154 -3.47 -3.04 2.29
C LYS A 154 -3.38 -4.55 2.57
N MET A 155 -4.50 -5.24 2.77
CA MET A 155 -4.51 -6.71 2.91
C MET A 155 -4.02 -7.42 1.65
N ALA A 156 -4.51 -6.99 0.48
CA ALA A 156 -4.12 -7.55 -0.81
C ALA A 156 -2.64 -7.30 -1.11
N ALA A 157 -2.11 -6.14 -0.73
CA ALA A 157 -0.71 -5.79 -0.84
C ALA A 157 0.17 -6.72 0.02
N ALA A 158 -0.20 -6.98 1.27
CA ALA A 158 0.53 -7.94 2.12
C ALA A 158 0.55 -9.36 1.53
N ASP A 159 -0.59 -9.81 1.01
CA ASP A 159 -0.69 -11.10 0.32
C ASP A 159 0.16 -11.15 -0.96
N ALA A 160 0.24 -10.06 -1.72
CA ALA A 160 1.11 -9.98 -2.90
C ALA A 160 2.60 -10.09 -2.53
N ILE A 161 3.04 -9.46 -1.44
CA ILE A 161 4.40 -9.64 -0.93
C ILE A 161 4.67 -11.12 -0.60
N TRP A 162 3.70 -11.80 0.01
CA TRP A 162 3.79 -13.23 0.30
C TRP A 162 3.94 -14.08 -0.96
N ARG A 163 3.12 -13.82 -1.98
CA ARG A 163 3.17 -14.50 -3.29
C ARG A 163 4.49 -14.30 -4.03
N ILE A 164 5.20 -13.21 -3.77
CA ILE A 164 6.46 -12.88 -4.44
C ILE A 164 7.66 -13.43 -3.67
N LEU A 165 7.71 -13.21 -2.36
CA LEU A 165 8.91 -13.45 -1.53
C LEU A 165 8.85 -14.74 -0.71
N VAL A 166 7.65 -15.30 -0.50
CA VAL A 166 7.44 -16.46 0.38
C VAL A 166 6.97 -17.67 -0.40
N GLU A 167 5.90 -17.58 -1.20
CA GLU A 167 5.34 -18.75 -1.90
C GLU A 167 6.31 -19.44 -2.87
N PRO A 168 7.11 -18.75 -3.69
CA PRO A 168 7.99 -19.40 -4.65
C PRO A 168 9.18 -20.07 -3.94
N GLN A 169 9.41 -21.36 -4.19
CA GLN A 169 10.52 -22.09 -3.56
C GLN A 169 11.89 -21.46 -3.86
N ASN A 170 12.08 -20.96 -5.08
CA ASN A 170 13.33 -20.31 -5.50
C ASN A 170 13.60 -19.00 -4.74
N ALA A 171 12.56 -18.28 -4.32
CA ALA A 171 12.71 -17.03 -3.55
C ALA A 171 13.25 -17.26 -2.12
N ARG A 172 13.30 -18.52 -1.66
CA ARG A 172 13.71 -18.91 -0.29
C ARG A 172 15.16 -19.39 -0.19
N LYS A 173 15.86 -19.48 -1.32
CA LYS A 173 17.19 -20.12 -1.39
C LYS A 173 18.29 -19.21 -0.85
N ASP A 174 18.20 -17.93 -1.17
CA ASP A 174 19.16 -16.90 -0.77
C ASP A 174 19.28 -16.82 0.76
N PRO A 175 20.50 -16.82 1.35
CA PRO A 175 20.71 -16.70 2.80
C PRO A 175 20.09 -15.44 3.44
N SER A 176 19.98 -14.37 2.66
CA SER A 176 19.36 -13.08 3.02
C SER A 176 17.89 -12.97 2.59
N SER A 177 17.31 -14.01 1.99
CA SER A 177 15.90 -14.00 1.58
C SER A 177 14.96 -13.70 2.74
N PHE A 178 13.83 -13.08 2.39
CA PHE A 178 12.73 -12.81 3.33
C PHE A 178 12.38 -14.04 4.18
N MET A 179 12.23 -15.20 3.55
CA MET A 179 11.86 -16.43 4.26
C MET A 179 12.96 -16.95 5.19
N LYS A 180 14.24 -16.80 4.86
CA LYS A 180 15.34 -17.20 5.75
C LYS A 180 15.40 -16.34 7.00
N ILE A 181 15.20 -15.04 6.85
CA ILE A 181 15.11 -14.10 7.98
C ILE A 181 13.86 -14.40 8.81
N LEU A 182 12.70 -14.57 8.16
CA LEU A 182 11.44 -14.89 8.83
C LEU A 182 11.53 -16.20 9.63
N SER A 183 12.19 -17.22 9.09
CA SER A 183 12.38 -18.51 9.77
C SER A 183 13.24 -18.38 11.03
N LYS A 184 14.17 -17.41 11.09
CA LYS A 184 14.95 -17.12 12.30
C LYS A 184 14.11 -16.41 13.36
N LEU A 185 13.21 -15.52 12.94
CA LEU A 185 12.26 -14.85 13.83
C LEU A 185 11.19 -15.81 14.39
N HIS A 186 10.76 -16.77 13.57
CA HIS A 186 9.69 -17.72 13.90
C HIS A 186 10.11 -19.17 13.66
N PRO A 187 11.08 -19.70 14.44
CA PRO A 187 11.66 -21.02 14.19
C PRO A 187 10.65 -22.17 14.31
N LYS A 188 9.59 -21.99 15.11
CA LYS A 188 8.55 -23.00 15.35
C LYS A 188 7.35 -22.92 14.42
N ASP A 189 7.18 -21.81 13.69
CA ASP A 189 5.97 -21.52 12.90
C ASP A 189 6.25 -21.31 11.40
N SER A 190 7.50 -21.47 10.94
CA SER A 190 7.90 -21.15 9.56
C SER A 190 7.08 -21.88 8.50
N SER A 191 6.77 -23.17 8.68
CA SER A 191 5.94 -23.95 7.76
C SER A 191 4.50 -23.44 7.69
N LYS A 192 3.92 -23.08 8.83
CA LYS A 192 2.57 -22.48 8.94
C LYS A 192 2.52 -21.10 8.29
N LEU A 193 3.55 -20.29 8.47
CA LEU A 193 3.64 -18.97 7.85
C LEU A 193 3.74 -19.05 6.32
N VAL A 194 4.40 -20.08 5.79
CA VAL A 194 4.45 -20.33 4.34
C VAL A 194 3.07 -20.71 3.78
N SER A 195 2.34 -21.61 4.43
CA SER A 195 1.12 -22.21 3.88
C SER A 195 -0.18 -21.46 4.23
N GLY A 196 -0.17 -20.62 5.27
CA GLY A 196 -1.42 -20.09 5.80
C GLY A 196 -1.30 -18.86 6.69
N ALA A 197 -0.26 -18.03 6.51
CA ALA A 197 -0.16 -16.76 7.23
C ALA A 197 -1.41 -15.91 7.01
N LYS A 198 -2.03 -15.46 8.10
CA LYS A 198 -3.14 -14.50 8.05
C LYS A 198 -2.60 -13.08 7.93
N PHE A 199 -3.44 -12.15 7.48
CA PHE A 199 -3.06 -10.75 7.23
C PHE A 199 -2.22 -10.13 8.35
N ARG A 200 -2.63 -10.30 9.61
CA ARG A 200 -1.87 -9.74 10.75
C ARG A 200 -0.44 -10.29 10.82
N GLN A 201 -0.27 -11.60 10.65
CA GLN A 201 1.04 -12.24 10.65
C GLN A 201 1.89 -11.74 9.47
N GLN A 202 1.27 -11.62 8.29
CA GLN A 202 1.95 -11.07 7.11
C GLN A 202 2.40 -9.63 7.35
N HIS A 203 1.50 -8.77 7.85
CA HIS A 203 1.75 -7.36 8.14
C HIS A 203 2.92 -7.16 9.12
N GLU A 204 2.89 -7.87 10.26
CA GLU A 204 3.94 -7.78 11.28
C GLU A 204 5.27 -8.33 10.75
N SER A 205 5.24 -9.44 10.01
CA SER A 205 6.43 -10.06 9.42
C SER A 205 7.12 -9.16 8.40
N ILE A 206 6.35 -8.47 7.54
CA ILE A 206 6.90 -7.54 6.55
C ILE A 206 7.71 -6.43 7.25
N SER A 207 7.15 -5.86 8.32
CA SER A 207 7.84 -4.84 9.13
C SER A 207 9.10 -5.40 9.81
N HIS A 208 8.99 -6.53 10.50
CA HIS A 208 10.14 -7.11 11.23
C HIS A 208 11.30 -7.50 10.30
N VAL A 209 11.00 -8.16 9.19
CA VAL A 209 12.01 -8.54 8.20
C VAL A 209 12.60 -7.29 7.52
N GLY A 210 11.77 -6.31 7.18
CA GLY A 210 12.21 -5.03 6.65
C GLY A 210 13.20 -4.31 7.56
N ASN A 211 12.90 -4.25 8.87
CA ASN A 211 13.78 -3.64 9.86
C ASN A 211 15.15 -4.34 9.92
N LEU A 212 15.17 -5.67 9.93
CA LEU A 212 16.43 -6.44 9.97
C LEU A 212 17.28 -6.23 8.71
N LEU A 213 16.65 -6.26 7.54
CA LEU A 213 17.33 -6.00 6.27
C LEU A 213 17.93 -4.60 6.21
N ARG A 214 17.17 -3.59 6.66
CA ARG A 214 17.65 -2.20 6.72
C ARG A 214 18.78 -2.02 7.74
N LEU A 215 18.73 -2.67 8.90
CA LEU A 215 19.84 -2.64 9.87
C LEU A 215 21.11 -3.28 9.31
N ASP A 216 20.99 -4.33 8.48
CA ASP A 216 22.13 -4.92 7.79
C ASP A 216 22.69 -3.99 6.69
N ALA A 217 21.83 -3.30 5.95
CA ALA A 217 22.23 -2.25 5.01
C ALA A 217 22.96 -1.10 5.72
N TRP A 218 22.45 -0.67 6.88
CA TRP A 218 23.11 0.29 7.77
C TRP A 218 24.51 -0.15 8.17
N ARG A 219 24.65 -1.37 8.72
CA ARG A 219 25.95 -1.94 9.09
C ARG A 219 26.93 -1.90 7.92
N THR A 220 26.47 -2.28 6.74
CA THR A 220 27.29 -2.34 5.52
C THR A 220 27.73 -0.94 5.06
N GLN A 221 26.83 0.03 5.03
CA GLN A 221 27.15 1.39 4.57
C GLN A 221 27.98 2.19 5.56
N VAL A 222 27.68 2.08 6.85
CA VAL A 222 28.51 2.70 7.90
C VAL A 222 29.95 2.20 7.78
N ARG A 223 30.16 0.90 7.62
CA ARG A 223 31.50 0.33 7.41
C ARG A 223 32.18 0.84 6.15
N LYS A 224 31.42 1.00 5.06
CA LYS A 224 31.95 1.51 3.78
C LYS A 224 32.38 2.98 3.88
N ILE A 225 31.53 3.83 4.45
CA ILE A 225 31.67 5.30 4.45
C ILE A 225 32.56 5.76 5.60
N THR A 226 32.31 5.27 6.81
CA THR A 226 32.91 5.79 8.04
C THR A 226 34.05 4.92 8.59
N ARG A 227 34.24 3.72 8.03
CA ARG A 227 35.25 2.71 8.44
C ARG A 227 35.03 2.06 9.82
N HIS A 228 34.02 2.46 10.59
CA HIS A 228 33.60 1.75 11.81
C HIS A 228 33.13 0.33 11.48
N GLN A 229 33.49 -0.66 12.31
CA GLN A 229 33.19 -2.07 12.05
C GLN A 229 31.78 -2.48 12.49
N SER A 230 31.14 -1.70 13.34
CA SER A 230 29.78 -1.95 13.83
C SER A 230 28.96 -0.65 13.99
N LEU A 231 27.65 -0.81 14.16
CA LEU A 231 26.78 0.33 14.48
C LEU A 231 27.04 0.87 15.88
N ASP A 232 27.45 0.01 16.84
CA ASP A 232 27.79 0.43 18.20
C ASP A 232 29.05 1.30 18.22
N GLU A 233 30.09 0.90 17.49
CA GLU A 233 31.32 1.69 17.34
C GLU A 233 31.04 3.05 16.68
N TRP A 234 30.19 3.06 15.63
CA TRP A 234 29.77 4.32 15.03
C TRP A 234 28.94 5.16 16.01
N ALA A 235 28.04 4.57 16.80
CA ALA A 235 27.28 5.28 17.81
C ALA A 235 28.17 5.95 18.88
N GLU A 236 29.29 5.32 19.26
CA GLU A 236 30.28 5.87 20.19
C GLU A 236 30.98 7.11 19.63
N SER A 237 31.13 7.21 18.31
CA SER A 237 31.64 8.42 17.64
C SER A 237 30.68 9.63 17.69
N LYS A 238 29.46 9.41 18.21
CA LYS A 238 28.39 10.41 18.37
C LYS A 238 28.01 11.12 17.06
N PRO A 239 27.58 10.39 16.01
CA PRO A 239 27.16 10.98 14.75
C PRO A 239 25.97 11.93 14.95
N SER A 240 25.95 12.98 14.13
CA SER A 240 24.88 13.97 14.07
C SER A 240 23.64 13.42 13.33
N MET A 241 22.54 14.17 13.34
CA MET A 241 21.37 13.84 12.52
C MET A 241 21.72 13.90 11.02
N ASP A 242 22.56 14.86 10.62
CA ASP A 242 22.96 15.03 9.22
C ASP A 242 23.77 13.83 8.74
N ASP A 243 24.66 13.29 9.58
CA ASP A 243 25.39 12.05 9.28
C ASP A 243 24.43 10.86 9.04
N ILE A 244 23.38 10.77 9.85
CA ILE A 244 22.34 9.75 9.70
C ILE A 244 21.56 9.96 8.40
N GLN A 245 21.16 11.18 8.09
CA GLN A 245 20.41 11.46 6.86
C GLN A 245 21.24 11.21 5.60
N ASN A 246 22.52 11.59 5.61
CA ASN A 246 23.45 11.37 4.51
C ASN A 246 23.67 9.87 4.24
N ILE A 247 23.92 9.06 5.28
CA ILE A 247 24.08 7.62 5.11
C ILE A 247 22.75 6.96 4.73
N ALA A 248 21.61 7.43 5.25
CA ALA A 248 20.30 6.91 4.86
C ALA A 248 20.00 7.16 3.37
N GLY A 249 20.32 8.36 2.85
CA GLY A 249 20.22 8.65 1.42
C GLY A 249 21.10 7.74 0.57
N SER A 250 22.36 7.54 0.99
CA SER A 250 23.27 6.60 0.34
C SER A 250 22.73 5.15 0.37
N ILE A 251 22.09 4.71 1.46
CA ILE A 251 21.43 3.40 1.51
C ILE A 251 20.30 3.31 0.48
N VAL A 252 19.47 4.35 0.36
CA VAL A 252 18.37 4.37 -0.61
C VAL A 252 18.89 4.28 -2.05
N GLN A 253 19.88 5.11 -2.40
CA GLN A 253 20.48 5.10 -3.74
C GLN A 253 21.09 3.73 -4.07
N ASN A 254 21.89 3.17 -3.14
CA ASN A 254 22.66 1.95 -3.40
C ASN A 254 21.86 0.65 -3.28
N PHE A 255 20.83 0.58 -2.43
CA PHE A 255 20.09 -0.66 -2.16
C PHE A 255 18.62 -0.65 -2.54
N ILE A 256 18.00 0.50 -2.84
CA ILE A 256 16.54 0.58 -2.94
C ILE A 256 16.08 1.15 -4.28
N GLU A 257 16.60 2.32 -4.65
CA GLU A 257 16.32 2.96 -5.94
C GLU A 257 17.23 2.41 -7.03
N GLY A 258 18.47 2.05 -6.69
CA GLY A 258 19.43 1.51 -7.63
C GLY A 258 19.88 2.60 -8.60
N ASP A 259 20.36 3.72 -8.05
CA ASP A 259 20.85 4.83 -8.87
C ASP A 259 21.95 4.36 -9.84
N GLY A 260 21.77 4.68 -11.13
CA GLY A 260 22.63 4.20 -12.22
C GLY A 260 22.60 2.69 -12.48
N ILE A 261 21.71 1.91 -11.85
CA ILE A 261 21.65 0.45 -11.98
C ILE A 261 20.44 0.00 -12.81
N ASN A 262 20.69 -0.45 -14.03
CA ASN A 262 19.69 -1.17 -14.81
C ASN A 262 19.65 -2.65 -14.39
N ILE A 263 18.72 -2.98 -13.47
CA ILE A 263 18.54 -4.34 -12.95
C ILE A 263 18.23 -5.36 -14.08
N PHE A 264 17.55 -4.94 -15.16
CA PHE A 264 17.27 -5.83 -16.29
C PHE A 264 18.53 -6.15 -17.10
N GLU A 265 19.40 -5.18 -17.30
CA GLU A 265 20.69 -5.41 -17.94
C GLU A 265 21.60 -6.28 -17.08
N LEU A 266 21.64 -6.05 -15.76
CA LEU A 266 22.35 -6.92 -14.82
C LEU A 266 21.89 -8.37 -14.92
N GLN A 267 20.57 -8.60 -15.07
CA GLN A 267 20.04 -9.96 -15.22
C GLN A 267 20.53 -10.70 -16.46
N ASN A 268 20.89 -9.97 -17.52
CA ASN A 268 21.42 -10.54 -18.76
C ASN A 268 22.91 -10.88 -18.67
N GLN A 269 23.59 -10.49 -17.58
CA GLN A 269 25.00 -10.83 -17.38
C GLN A 269 25.18 -12.29 -16.90
N PRO A 270 26.33 -12.91 -17.19
CA PRO A 270 26.70 -14.21 -16.64
C PRO A 270 26.63 -14.25 -15.10
N THR A 271 26.14 -15.36 -14.55
CA THR A 271 25.91 -15.53 -13.10
C THR A 271 27.14 -15.29 -12.24
N ASP A 272 28.33 -15.64 -12.73
CA ASP A 272 29.62 -15.46 -12.05
C ASP A 272 30.04 -13.99 -11.90
N ARG A 273 29.42 -13.08 -12.65
CA ARG A 273 29.67 -11.64 -12.60
C ARG A 273 28.62 -10.86 -11.81
N ARG A 274 27.64 -11.57 -11.24
CA ARG A 274 26.47 -10.97 -10.59
C ARG A 274 26.48 -11.22 -9.09
N ASP A 275 26.33 -10.15 -8.32
CA ASP A 275 25.97 -10.27 -6.92
C ASP A 275 24.46 -10.50 -6.80
N GLN A 276 24.05 -11.75 -7.02
CA GLN A 276 22.63 -12.13 -6.95
C GLN A 276 22.02 -11.88 -5.57
N THR A 277 22.84 -11.92 -4.51
CA THR A 277 22.37 -11.67 -3.13
C THR A 277 21.99 -10.20 -2.99
N LEU A 278 22.86 -9.30 -3.44
CA LEU A 278 22.57 -7.86 -3.47
C LEU A 278 21.35 -7.57 -4.35
N GLU A 279 21.28 -8.13 -5.56
CA GLU A 279 20.13 -7.93 -6.44
C GLU A 279 18.80 -8.35 -5.80
N ASN A 280 18.78 -9.50 -5.12
CA ASN A 280 17.60 -10.00 -4.42
C ASN A 280 17.24 -9.12 -3.23
N ALA A 281 18.24 -8.66 -2.47
CA ALA A 281 18.05 -7.74 -1.37
C ALA A 281 17.47 -6.41 -1.86
N MET A 282 17.93 -5.87 -3.00
CA MET A 282 17.41 -4.64 -3.58
C MET A 282 15.93 -4.75 -3.95
N ARG A 283 15.57 -5.82 -4.68
CA ARG A 283 14.16 -6.08 -5.04
C ARG A 283 13.29 -6.27 -3.80
N THR A 284 13.78 -7.01 -2.81
CA THR A 284 13.08 -7.25 -1.55
C THR A 284 12.81 -5.95 -0.80
N HIS A 285 13.81 -5.07 -0.67
CA HIS A 285 13.62 -3.75 -0.05
C HIS A 285 12.57 -2.93 -0.78
N ASN A 286 12.61 -2.91 -2.11
CA ASN A 286 11.65 -2.14 -2.91
C ASN A 286 10.20 -2.58 -2.63
N TYR A 287 9.94 -3.89 -2.64
CA TYR A 287 8.63 -4.44 -2.32
C TYR A 287 8.16 -4.15 -0.89
N ILE A 288 9.03 -4.35 0.10
CA ILE A 288 8.71 -4.07 1.51
C ILE A 288 8.41 -2.58 1.71
N LEU A 289 9.23 -1.69 1.15
CA LEU A 289 9.06 -0.25 1.31
C LEU A 289 7.83 0.28 0.57
N LEU A 290 7.44 -0.31 -0.56
CA LEU A 290 6.15 0.00 -1.21
C LEU A 290 4.96 -0.35 -0.30
N TYR A 291 5.06 -1.43 0.46
CA TYR A 291 4.03 -1.83 1.42
C TYR A 291 4.00 -0.94 2.67
N GLU A 292 5.17 -0.56 3.18
CA GLU A 292 5.31 0.34 4.32
C GLU A 292 4.85 1.77 3.95
N GLU A 293 5.14 2.24 2.73
CA GLU A 293 4.65 3.52 2.21
C GLU A 293 3.12 3.51 2.11
N LEU A 294 2.53 2.44 1.56
CA LEU A 294 1.07 2.29 1.51
C LEU A 294 0.48 2.33 2.92
N THR A 295 1.07 1.58 3.85
CA THR A 295 0.61 1.53 5.24
C THR A 295 0.69 2.90 5.91
N TYR A 296 1.80 3.61 5.73
CA TYR A 296 2.00 4.95 6.28
C TYR A 296 0.98 5.93 5.71
N ALA A 297 0.85 5.98 4.38
CA ALA A 297 -0.04 6.92 3.70
C ALA A 297 -1.51 6.75 4.15
N LEU A 298 -1.97 5.50 4.28
CA LEU A 298 -3.31 5.18 4.76
C LEU A 298 -3.54 5.64 6.21
N ASN A 299 -2.56 5.47 7.08
CA ASN A 299 -2.66 5.86 8.48
C ASN A 299 -2.55 7.39 8.67
N ALA A 300 -1.73 8.05 7.84
CA ALA A 300 -1.52 9.48 7.86
C ALA A 300 -2.65 10.27 7.17
N GLY A 301 -3.51 9.59 6.41
CA GLY A 301 -4.51 10.25 5.57
C GLY A 301 -3.90 11.01 4.39
N ASP A 302 -2.72 10.62 3.91
CA ASP A 302 -2.05 11.24 2.75
C ASP A 302 -2.58 10.59 1.46
N ILE A 303 -3.75 11.05 0.98
CA ILE A 303 -4.42 10.47 -0.19
C ILE A 303 -3.58 10.62 -1.46
N GLY A 304 -2.87 11.74 -1.62
CA GLY A 304 -1.97 11.95 -2.76
C GLY A 304 -0.88 10.87 -2.80
N ARG A 305 -0.29 10.54 -1.64
CA ARG A 305 0.68 9.45 -1.53
C ARG A 305 0.06 8.08 -1.78
N VAL A 306 -1.15 7.81 -1.28
CA VAL A 306 -1.88 6.56 -1.59
C VAL A 306 -2.02 6.38 -3.10
N GLU A 307 -2.40 7.43 -3.83
CA GLU A 307 -2.60 7.34 -5.26
C GLU A 307 -1.31 7.15 -6.06
N THR A 308 -0.18 7.74 -5.62
CA THR A 308 1.13 7.48 -6.24
C THR A 308 1.54 6.00 -6.19
N LEU A 309 0.95 5.24 -5.25
CA LEU A 309 1.19 3.81 -5.06
C LEU A 309 0.23 2.94 -5.88
N PHE A 310 -0.86 3.47 -6.43
CA PHE A 310 -1.80 2.66 -7.20
C PHE A 310 -1.17 2.06 -8.44
N ILE A 311 -0.40 2.83 -9.22
CA ILE A 311 0.25 2.32 -10.43
C ILE A 311 1.21 1.15 -10.14
N PRO A 312 2.20 1.26 -9.23
CA PRO A 312 3.06 0.12 -8.92
C PRO A 312 2.28 -1.07 -8.34
N TRP A 313 1.27 -0.84 -7.49
CA TRP A 313 0.45 -1.95 -6.97
C TRP A 313 -0.42 -2.61 -8.04
N ILE A 314 -0.97 -1.87 -9.01
CA ILE A 314 -1.68 -2.44 -10.16
C ILE A 314 -0.77 -3.39 -10.93
N GLN A 315 0.47 -2.97 -11.22
CA GLN A 315 1.45 -3.80 -11.93
C GLN A 315 1.81 -5.05 -11.13
N ILE A 316 2.09 -4.90 -9.82
CA ILE A 316 2.41 -6.01 -8.92
C ILE A 316 1.24 -7.00 -8.82
N PHE A 317 0.01 -6.52 -8.63
CA PHE A 317 -1.16 -7.39 -8.56
C PHE A 317 -1.40 -8.16 -9.85
N ARG A 318 -1.16 -7.54 -11.00
CA ARG A 318 -1.26 -8.24 -12.28
C ARG A 318 -0.14 -9.25 -12.49
N SER A 319 1.05 -9.06 -11.92
CA SER A 319 2.15 -10.02 -12.05
C SER A 319 2.06 -11.19 -11.06
N CYS A 320 1.48 -11.00 -9.88
CA CYS A 320 1.40 -12.04 -8.84
C CYS A 320 0.06 -12.79 -8.78
N GLY A 321 -0.75 -12.73 -9.83
CA GLY A 321 -2.03 -13.46 -9.91
C GLY A 321 -3.20 -12.83 -9.14
N LYS A 322 -3.07 -11.58 -8.68
CA LYS A 322 -4.16 -10.79 -8.06
C LYS A 322 -4.86 -9.88 -9.08
N HIS A 323 -5.09 -10.38 -10.29
CA HIS A 323 -5.59 -9.61 -11.44
C HIS A 323 -6.87 -8.81 -11.15
N LYS A 324 -7.78 -9.35 -10.31
CA LYS A 324 -9.01 -8.65 -9.89
C LYS A 324 -8.70 -7.31 -9.20
N TYR A 325 -7.75 -7.28 -8.27
CA TYR A 325 -7.33 -6.05 -7.62
C TYR A 325 -6.70 -5.08 -8.61
N GLY A 326 -5.79 -5.57 -9.46
CA GLY A 326 -5.15 -4.72 -10.47
C GLY A 326 -6.15 -4.10 -11.46
N ASN A 327 -7.10 -4.89 -11.99
CA ASN A 327 -8.11 -4.41 -12.93
C ASN A 327 -9.07 -3.42 -12.27
N ASN A 328 -9.50 -3.69 -11.03
CA ASN A 328 -10.49 -2.86 -10.35
C ASN A 328 -9.89 -1.54 -9.86
N MET A 329 -8.64 -1.53 -9.42
CA MET A 329 -7.90 -0.29 -9.14
C MET A 329 -7.71 0.55 -10.41
N LEU A 330 -7.35 -0.08 -11.53
CA LEU A 330 -7.23 0.65 -12.80
C LEU A 330 -8.57 1.25 -13.24
N ARG A 331 -9.66 0.48 -13.13
CA ARG A 331 -11.02 0.95 -13.41
C ARG A 331 -11.41 2.10 -12.49
N PHE A 332 -11.12 1.98 -11.19
CA PHE A 332 -11.39 3.03 -10.22
C PHE A 332 -10.66 4.33 -10.57
N MET A 333 -9.35 4.27 -10.84
CA MET A 333 -8.57 5.46 -11.25
C MET A 333 -9.11 6.08 -12.54
N HIS A 334 -9.44 5.26 -13.54
CA HIS A 334 -10.05 5.73 -14.78
C HIS A 334 -11.39 6.44 -14.50
N SER A 335 -12.26 5.82 -13.70
CA SER A 335 -13.55 6.41 -13.35
C SER A 335 -13.37 7.75 -12.63
N LEU A 336 -12.53 7.82 -11.60
CA LEU A 336 -12.29 9.02 -10.82
C LEU A 336 -11.82 10.19 -11.68
N TYR A 337 -10.82 9.96 -12.53
CA TYR A 337 -10.14 11.03 -13.26
C TYR A 337 -10.66 11.32 -14.66
N GLN A 338 -11.35 10.37 -15.30
CA GLN A 338 -11.80 10.50 -16.70
C GLN A 338 -13.31 10.47 -16.87
N VAL A 339 -14.05 9.89 -15.93
CA VAL A 339 -15.51 9.69 -16.06
C VAL A 339 -16.28 10.60 -15.11
N TYR A 340 -15.88 10.63 -13.83
CA TYR A 340 -16.59 11.39 -12.82
C TYR A 340 -16.30 12.90 -12.94
N PRO A 341 -17.31 13.75 -12.65
CA PRO A 341 -17.13 15.19 -12.58
C PRO A 341 -16.19 15.56 -11.45
N GLU A 342 -15.57 16.72 -11.55
CA GLU A 342 -14.58 17.22 -10.58
C GLU A 342 -15.10 17.24 -9.13
N ARG A 343 -16.40 17.51 -8.92
CA ARG A 343 -17.03 17.49 -7.60
C ARG A 343 -16.99 16.11 -6.91
N LEU A 344 -16.76 15.03 -7.65
CA LEU A 344 -16.61 13.66 -7.13
C LEU A 344 -15.15 13.20 -7.05
N ARG A 345 -14.20 14.08 -7.36
CA ARG A 345 -12.77 13.79 -7.27
C ARG A 345 -12.23 14.09 -5.89
#